data_AF-A0A967W011-F1
#
_entry.id   AF-A0A967W011-F1
#
_cell.length_a   1.000
_cell.length_b   1.000
_cell.length_c   1.000
_cell.angle_alpha   90.00
_cell.angle_beta   90.00
_cell.angle_gamma   90.00
#
_symmetry.space_group_name_H-M   'P 1'
#
loop_
_entity.id
_entity.type
_entity.pdbx_description
1 polymer ?
#
loop_
_entity_poly.entity_id
_entity_poly.type
_entity_poly.pdbx_seq_one_letter_code
_entity_poly.pdbx_strand_id
1 'polypeptide(L)'
;MSKNGECMRTELYENKPKYKNKYTRGIFLLIGDAFSLLLSAVLVYGLLMPLIAEYKSFPVEHTLITIGSVLAGLMIFRMYMVNWRYTSLNDLGRIILGITLGGGLSFGLSHSLIGMESYEAMFMTLALSNSVLTISGFRISKRMYLGLIKSQNKENRHAIIFGGESEGEQILRDILTNDNWNLTVHGIFDDRVMPGLLLHGVRVMGGKDEMIEYIKTCPVDQLIVAFPQYPKKDLKEIIDKVKTIRANVDIKVLPSFHSLTDNPVGFEHVREISIEDVLGREPVTIDFQSIKDSITDKTVLVTGGGGSIGSELVRQCANLKPATLVALDI
;
A
#
# COMPACT_ATOMS: atom_id res chain seq x y z
N MET A 1 34.34 -19.78 -27.83
CA MET A 1 35.25 -19.11 -26.88
C MET A 1 34.98 -17.61 -27.00
N SER A 2 34.10 -17.02 -26.17
CA SER A 2 34.44 -16.33 -24.89
C SER A 2 35.19 -15.02 -25.16
N LYS A 3 34.66 -13.79 -24.95
CA LYS A 3 34.10 -13.14 -23.73
C LYS A 3 33.32 -11.87 -24.17
N ASN A 4 32.05 -11.67 -23.80
CA ASN A 4 31.56 -10.86 -22.66
C ASN A 4 32.47 -9.67 -22.32
N GLY A 5 32.07 -8.39 -22.39
CA GLY A 5 30.80 -7.81 -21.96
C GLY A 5 31.10 -6.92 -20.78
N GLU A 6 31.37 -5.63 -21.00
CA GLU A 6 31.50 -4.57 -19.99
C GLU A 6 31.94 -3.28 -20.69
N CYS A 7 31.03 -2.32 -20.93
CA CYS A 7 31.34 -0.87 -20.99
C CYS A 7 30.09 -0.03 -21.34
N MET A 8 28.93 -0.25 -20.71
CA MET A 8 27.80 0.68 -20.90
C MET A 8 26.77 0.65 -19.78
N ARG A 9 27.21 0.68 -18.52
CA ARG A 9 26.30 0.73 -17.36
C ARG A 9 26.98 1.29 -16.11
N THR A 10 27.23 2.60 -16.04
CA THR A 10 27.50 3.23 -14.73
C THR A 10 27.32 4.75 -14.64
N GLU A 11 27.08 5.51 -15.71
CA GLU A 11 27.08 6.99 -15.59
C GLU A 11 25.70 7.69 -15.47
N LEU A 12 24.60 6.95 -15.31
CA LEU A 12 23.25 7.55 -15.18
C LEU A 12 22.64 7.50 -13.78
N TYR A 13 23.44 7.19 -12.74
CA TYR A 13 22.97 7.09 -11.35
C TYR A 13 23.50 8.16 -10.38
N GLU A 14 24.26 9.15 -10.83
CA GLU A 14 24.88 10.11 -9.91
C GLU A 14 24.10 11.41 -9.64
N ASN A 15 23.02 11.72 -10.36
CA ASN A 15 22.31 13.00 -10.17
C ASN A 15 20.80 12.87 -9.96
N LYS A 16 20.42 12.19 -8.86
CA LYS A 16 19.14 12.46 -8.19
C LYS A 16 19.44 13.01 -6.80
N PRO A 17 18.81 14.11 -6.34
CA PRO A 17 18.92 14.57 -4.95
C PRO A 17 18.13 13.62 -4.04
N LYS A 18 18.57 12.35 -3.93
CA LYS A 18 17.76 11.25 -3.39
C LYS A 18 17.86 11.08 -1.87
N TYR A 19 18.68 11.90 -1.21
CA TYR A 19 18.75 11.94 0.25
C TYR A 19 18.95 13.38 0.74
N LYS A 20 17.96 14.26 0.59
CA LYS A 20 17.85 15.44 1.48
C LYS A 20 17.52 14.95 2.90
N ASN A 21 18.61 14.60 3.58
CA ASN A 21 18.91 14.47 4.99
C ASN A 21 17.86 13.81 5.91
N LYS A 22 18.14 12.58 6.35
CA LYS A 22 17.44 11.91 7.46
C LYS A 22 17.40 12.80 8.71
N TYR A 23 18.47 13.56 8.94
CA TYR A 23 18.62 14.47 10.08
C TYR A 23 17.76 15.75 9.97
N THR A 24 17.64 16.37 8.80
CA THR A 24 16.83 17.58 8.63
C THR A 24 15.33 17.30 8.80
N ARG A 25 14.90 16.09 8.42
CA ARG A 25 13.51 15.63 8.62
C ARG A 25 13.19 15.40 10.10
N GLY A 26 14.10 14.76 10.83
CA GLY A 26 13.96 14.54 12.27
C GLY A 26 13.90 15.85 13.04
N ILE A 27 14.77 16.81 12.71
CA ILE A 27 14.80 18.14 13.32
C ILE A 27 13.49 18.90 13.06
N PHE A 28 12.99 18.91 11.82
CA PHE A 28 11.71 19.55 11.50
C PHE A 28 10.55 18.98 12.32
N LEU A 29 10.50 17.66 12.49
CA LEU A 29 9.47 17.00 13.30
C LEU A 29 9.62 17.32 14.79
N LEU A 30 10.85 17.37 15.32
CA LEU A 30 11.11 17.74 16.70
C LEU A 30 10.62 19.17 16.98
N ILE A 31 10.94 20.11 16.09
CA ILE A 31 10.48 21.50 16.19
C ILE A 31 8.95 21.57 16.10
N GLY A 32 8.35 20.84 15.16
CA GLY A 32 6.89 20.78 15.02
C GLY A 32 6.19 20.23 16.25
N ASP A 33 6.68 19.13 16.81
CA ASP A 33 6.11 18.53 18.02
C ASP A 33 6.31 19.44 19.25
N ALA A 34 7.47 20.12 19.36
CA ALA A 34 7.71 21.10 20.42
C ALA A 34 6.72 22.29 20.33
N PHE A 35 6.46 22.77 19.11
CA PHE A 35 5.46 23.80 18.86
C PHE A 35 4.04 23.30 19.19
N SER A 36 3.70 22.06 18.82
CA SER A 36 2.41 21.43 19.18
C SER A 36 2.23 21.33 20.69
N LEU A 37 3.28 20.97 21.44
CA LEU A 37 3.26 20.90 22.89
C LEU A 37 3.07 22.28 23.52
N LEU A 38 3.77 23.30 23.01
CA LEU A 38 3.59 24.69 23.46
C LEU A 38 2.18 25.19 23.16
N LEU A 39 1.67 24.94 21.95
CA LEU A 39 0.30 25.26 21.56
C LEU A 39 -0.70 24.57 22.49
N SER A 40 -0.47 23.31 22.84
CA SER A 40 -1.31 22.57 23.79
C SER A 40 -1.36 23.26 25.16
N ALA A 41 -0.20 23.63 25.70
CA ALA A 41 -0.07 24.32 26.98
C ALA A 41 -0.79 25.68 26.98
N VAL A 42 -0.64 26.47 25.90
CA VAL A 42 -1.30 27.78 25.75
C VAL A 42 -2.82 27.62 25.66
N LEU A 43 -3.32 26.65 24.89
CA LEU A 43 -4.76 26.39 24.78
C LEU A 43 -5.37 25.96 26.11
N VAL A 44 -4.69 25.10 26.86
CA VAL A 44 -5.14 24.68 28.19
C VAL A 44 -5.10 25.82 29.19
N TYR A 45 -4.07 26.68 29.16
CA TYR A 45 -4.04 27.87 29.99
C TYR A 45 -5.24 28.79 29.68
N GLY A 46 -5.50 29.06 28.40
CA GLY A 46 -6.64 29.87 27.97
C GLY A 46 -7.99 29.28 28.37
N LEU A 47 -8.10 27.95 28.41
CA LEU A 47 -9.30 27.24 28.88
C LEU A 47 -9.47 27.32 30.39
N LEU A 48 -8.38 27.17 31.15
CA LEU A 48 -8.42 27.17 32.62
C LEU A 48 -8.58 28.56 33.22
N MET A 49 -8.03 29.60 32.57
CA MET A 49 -8.08 30.98 33.06
C MET A 49 -9.49 31.48 33.41
N PRO A 50 -10.54 31.29 32.58
CA PRO A 50 -11.91 31.67 32.93
C PRO A 50 -12.59 30.74 33.95
N LEU A 51 -12.06 29.53 34.20
CA LEU A 51 -12.66 28.53 35.09
C LEU A 51 -12.21 28.68 36.56
N ILE A 52 -11.15 29.46 36.81
CA ILE A 52 -10.54 29.59 38.13
C ILE A 52 -10.85 30.99 38.68
N ALA A 53 -11.32 31.06 39.93
CA ALA A 53 -11.70 32.31 40.57
C ALA A 53 -10.50 33.21 40.89
N GLU A 54 -9.31 32.62 41.09
CA GLU A 54 -8.07 33.33 41.35
C GLU A 54 -7.19 33.41 40.11
N TYR A 55 -6.59 34.57 39.87
CA TYR A 55 -5.61 34.75 38.81
C TYR A 55 -4.34 33.94 39.11
N LYS A 56 -4.08 32.90 38.32
CA LYS A 56 -2.83 32.14 38.32
C LYS A 56 -2.01 32.47 37.07
N SER A 57 -0.72 32.75 37.26
CA SER A 57 0.22 32.98 36.15
C SER A 57 0.46 31.70 35.35
N PHE A 58 0.87 31.84 34.09
CA PHE A 58 1.23 30.69 33.25
C PHE A 58 2.38 29.89 33.89
N PRO A 59 2.22 28.57 34.10
CA PRO A 59 3.24 27.73 34.73
C PRO A 59 4.37 27.39 33.74
N VAL A 60 5.28 28.35 33.52
CA VAL A 60 6.38 28.25 32.55
C VAL A 60 7.28 27.05 32.85
N GLU A 61 7.67 26.86 34.11
CA GLU A 61 8.64 25.84 34.50
C GLU A 61 8.09 24.42 34.26
N HIS A 62 6.85 24.15 34.69
CA HIS A 62 6.16 22.88 34.42
C HIS A 62 5.94 22.63 32.93
N THR A 63 5.71 23.69 32.14
CA THR A 63 5.58 23.59 30.68
C THR A 63 6.91 23.17 30.05
N LEU A 64 8.03 23.77 30.47
CA LEU A 64 9.37 23.42 29.97
C LEU A 64 9.75 21.98 30.30
N ILE A 65 9.46 21.52 31.52
CA ILE A 65 9.67 20.12 31.93
C ILE A 65 8.83 19.18 31.06
N THR A 66 7.54 19.51 30.85
CA THR A 66 6.62 18.71 30.02
C THR A 66 7.11 18.59 28.59
N ILE A 67 7.55 19.71 27.98
CA ILE A 67 8.08 19.68 26.61
C ILE A 67 9.32 18.79 26.54
N GLY A 68 10.29 19.00 27.45
CA GLY A 68 11.53 18.23 27.46
C GLY A 68 11.31 16.72 27.65
N SER A 69 10.47 16.34 28.62
CA SER A 69 10.21 14.94 28.95
C SER A 69 9.39 14.21 27.88
N VAL A 70 8.40 14.88 27.27
CA VAL A 70 7.60 14.30 26.18
C VAL A 70 8.44 14.12 24.92
N LEU A 71 9.28 15.10 24.57
CA LEU A 71 10.22 14.95 23.45
C LEU A 71 11.22 13.80 23.69
N ALA A 72 11.72 13.65 24.92
CA ALA A 72 12.55 12.51 25.30
C ALA A 72 11.80 11.18 25.16
N GLY A 73 10.55 11.09 25.63
CA GLY A 73 9.69 9.93 25.47
C GLY A 73 9.48 9.56 23.99
N LEU A 74 9.18 10.54 23.14
CA LEU A 74 9.02 10.33 21.69
C LEU A 74 10.33 9.89 21.02
N MET A 75 11.49 10.35 21.52
CA MET A 75 12.80 9.91 21.04
C MET A 75 13.09 8.45 21.39
N ILE A 76 12.74 7.99 22.60
CA ILE A 76 12.89 6.59 23.04
C ILE A 76 12.10 5.64 22.13
N PHE A 77 10.86 6.00 21.77
CA PHE A 77 10.05 5.26 20.80
C PHE A 77 10.47 5.46 19.34
N ARG A 78 11.62 6.10 19.10
CA ARG A 78 12.23 6.30 17.77
C ARG A 78 11.31 6.99 16.76
N MET A 79 10.37 7.83 17.21
CA MET A 79 9.39 8.51 16.36
C MET A 79 10.02 9.37 15.26
N TYR A 80 11.20 9.93 15.54
CA TYR A 80 11.94 10.80 14.64
C TYR A 80 12.78 10.04 13.60
N MET A 81 12.84 8.71 13.69
CA MET A 81 13.53 7.84 12.73
C MET A 81 12.58 7.06 11.81
N VAL A 82 11.27 7.09 12.06
CA VAL A 82 10.26 6.39 11.25
C VAL A 82 10.04 7.12 9.93
N ASN A 83 9.96 6.37 8.82
CA ASN A 83 9.63 6.91 7.51
C ASN A 83 8.11 7.03 7.39
N TRP A 84 7.58 8.23 7.64
CA TRP A 84 6.13 8.53 7.70
C TRP A 84 5.38 8.39 6.36
N ARG A 85 5.99 7.82 5.32
CA ARG A 85 5.28 7.41 4.09
C ARG A 85 4.37 6.20 4.32
N TYR A 86 4.67 5.38 5.34
CA TYR A 86 3.96 4.12 5.65
C TYR A 86 3.40 4.10 7.06
N THR A 87 2.93 5.25 7.56
CA THR A 87 2.41 5.37 8.93
C THR A 87 1.17 4.49 9.10
N SER A 88 1.25 3.53 10.01
CA SER A 88 0.19 2.57 10.33
C SER A 88 -0.52 2.97 11.63
N LEU A 89 -1.65 2.32 11.96
CA LEU A 89 -2.29 2.47 13.28
C LEU A 89 -1.32 2.17 14.44
N ASN A 90 -0.31 1.34 14.21
CA ASN A 90 0.73 1.04 15.20
C ASN A 90 1.58 2.28 15.55
N ASP A 91 1.72 3.24 14.64
CA ASP A 91 2.46 4.47 14.92
C ASP A 91 1.65 5.44 15.80
N LEU A 92 0.32 5.43 15.71
CA LEU A 92 -0.53 6.14 16.68
C LEU A 92 -0.37 5.56 18.09
N GLY A 93 -0.36 4.22 18.21
CA GLY A 93 -0.12 3.55 19.48
C GLY A 93 1.23 3.94 20.10
N ARG A 94 2.29 3.98 19.28
CA ARG A 94 3.61 4.41 19.75
C ARG A 94 3.67 5.91 20.12
N ILE A 95 2.89 6.79 19.46
CA ILE A 95 2.79 8.21 19.86
C ILE A 95 2.19 8.30 21.26
N ILE A 96 1.06 7.60 21.48
CA ILE A 96 0.38 7.59 22.77
C ILE A 96 1.33 7.07 23.85
N LEU A 97 1.98 5.92 23.63
CA LEU A 97 2.95 5.36 24.58
C LEU A 97 4.11 6.33 24.87
N GLY A 98 4.62 7.04 23.87
CA GLY A 98 5.67 8.04 24.03
C GLY A 98 5.23 9.24 24.87
N ILE A 99 4.02 9.75 24.63
CA ILE A 99 3.43 10.83 25.43
C ILE A 99 3.15 10.35 26.86
N THR A 100 2.66 9.13 27.05
CA THR A 100 2.40 8.58 28.39
C THR A 100 3.69 8.40 29.19
N LEU A 101 4.74 7.83 28.60
CA LEU A 101 6.05 7.72 29.28
C LEU A 101 6.66 9.09 29.58
N GLY A 102 6.66 9.99 28.60
CA GLY A 102 7.18 11.35 28.78
C GLY A 102 6.37 12.18 29.77
N GLY A 103 5.05 11.98 29.81
CA GLY A 103 4.15 12.60 30.78
C GLY A 103 4.38 12.09 32.20
N GLY A 104 4.54 10.78 32.37
CA GLY A 104 4.89 10.19 33.66
C GLY A 104 6.23 10.72 34.19
N LEU A 105 7.24 10.81 33.33
CA LEU A 105 8.51 11.46 33.65
C LEU A 105 8.32 12.94 34.01
N SER A 106 7.46 13.66 33.28
CA SER A 106 7.16 15.06 33.57
C SER A 106 6.58 15.25 34.96
N PHE A 107 5.62 14.40 35.34
CA PHE A 107 4.98 14.45 36.66
C PHE A 107 5.98 14.18 37.78
N GLY A 108 6.82 13.15 37.62
CA GLY A 108 7.87 12.85 38.57
C GLY A 108 8.87 14.00 38.75
N LEU A 109 9.35 14.56 37.63
CA LEU A 109 10.32 15.68 37.66
C LEU A 109 9.70 16.96 38.24
N SER A 110 8.49 17.33 37.84
CA SER A 110 7.78 18.50 38.38
C SER A 110 7.56 18.36 39.89
N HIS A 111 7.10 17.20 40.35
CA HIS A 111 6.85 16.95 41.78
C HIS A 111 8.15 16.98 42.60
N SER A 112 9.24 16.38 42.11
CA SER A 112 10.49 16.27 42.86
C SER A 112 11.36 17.52 42.84
N LEU A 113 11.33 18.33 41.76
CA LEU A 113 12.25 19.47 41.60
C LEU A 113 11.66 20.81 42.04
N ILE A 114 10.38 21.04 41.75
CA ILE A 114 9.74 22.36 41.88
C ILE A 114 8.59 22.31 42.90
N GLY A 115 8.08 21.12 43.21
CA GLY A 115 6.82 20.96 43.92
C GLY A 115 5.64 21.20 42.98
N MET A 116 4.47 20.70 43.35
CA MET A 116 3.30 20.74 42.46
C MET A 116 2.04 20.90 43.31
N GLU A 117 1.31 22.00 43.15
CA GLU A 117 0.01 22.18 43.77
C GLU A 117 -1.09 21.60 42.86
N SER A 118 -2.34 21.66 43.34
CA SER A 118 -3.49 21.12 42.60
C SER A 118 -3.70 21.80 41.24
N TYR A 119 -3.34 23.09 41.10
CA TYR A 119 -3.48 23.83 39.85
C TYR A 119 -2.50 23.32 38.78
N GLU A 120 -1.23 23.18 39.13
CA GLU A 120 -0.17 22.74 38.20
C GLU A 120 -0.39 21.28 37.79
N ALA A 121 -0.84 20.43 38.72
CA ALA A 121 -1.23 19.05 38.44
C ALA A 121 -2.38 18.96 37.42
N MET A 122 -3.42 19.79 37.60
CA MET A 122 -4.56 19.85 36.69
C MET A 122 -4.14 20.39 35.31
N PHE A 123 -3.36 21.48 35.30
CA PHE A 123 -2.80 22.07 34.08
C PHE A 123 -1.99 21.05 33.29
N MET A 124 -1.05 20.34 33.92
CA MET A 124 -0.20 19.35 33.26
C MET A 124 -1.00 18.16 32.72
N THR A 125 -1.99 17.67 33.47
CA THR A 125 -2.85 16.56 33.03
C THR A 125 -3.61 16.92 31.76
N LEU A 126 -4.22 18.11 31.74
CA LEU A 126 -4.96 18.61 30.58
C LEU A 126 -4.03 18.93 29.40
N ALA A 127 -2.87 19.53 29.66
CA ALA A 127 -1.86 19.84 28.65
C ALA A 127 -1.31 18.57 27.98
N LEU A 128 -1.09 17.49 28.74
CA LEU A 128 -0.69 16.18 28.23
C LEU A 128 -1.80 15.51 27.44
N SER A 129 -3.03 15.57 27.92
CA SER A 129 -4.20 15.00 27.20
C SER A 129 -4.41 15.70 25.85
N ASN A 130 -4.34 17.03 25.85
CA ASN A 130 -4.45 17.83 24.63
C ASN A 130 -3.20 17.75 23.72
N SER A 131 -2.05 17.35 24.26
CA SER A 131 -0.84 17.11 23.45
C SER A 131 -1.02 15.96 22.47
N VAL A 132 -1.80 14.94 22.84
CA VAL A 132 -2.13 13.82 21.95
C VAL A 132 -2.87 14.34 20.72
N LEU A 133 -3.83 15.25 20.90
CA LEU A 133 -4.63 15.83 19.81
C LEU A 133 -3.78 16.73 18.92
N THR A 134 -2.99 17.63 19.51
CA THR A 134 -2.17 18.60 18.74
C THR A 134 -1.04 17.94 17.97
N ILE A 135 -0.31 16.98 18.56
CA ILE A 135 0.77 16.23 17.90
C ILE A 135 0.19 15.32 16.79
N SER A 136 -0.89 14.59 17.10
CA SER A 136 -1.55 13.73 16.10
C SER A 136 -2.10 14.56 14.94
N GLY A 137 -2.75 15.68 15.24
CA GLY A 137 -3.27 16.65 14.27
C GLY A 137 -2.17 17.15 13.34
N PHE A 138 -1.07 17.68 13.89
CA PHE A 138 0.08 18.14 13.10
C PHE A 138 0.61 17.07 12.13
N ARG A 139 0.74 15.83 12.60
CA ARG A 139 1.27 14.73 11.80
C ARG A 139 0.30 14.26 10.71
N ILE A 140 -0.99 14.17 11.02
CA ILE A 140 -2.04 13.82 10.05
C ILE A 140 -2.17 14.93 9.00
N SER A 141 -2.19 16.20 9.40
CA SER A 141 -2.27 17.35 8.48
C SER A 141 -1.14 17.34 7.47
N LYS A 142 0.10 17.01 7.88
CA LYS A 142 1.22 16.86 6.96
C LYS A 142 0.99 15.73 5.95
N ARG A 143 0.47 14.57 6.39
CA ARG A 143 0.14 13.45 5.49
C ARG A 143 -0.90 13.88 4.46
N MET A 144 -1.97 14.54 4.90
CA MET A 144 -3.02 15.01 4.01
C MET A 144 -2.47 16.06 3.03
N TYR A 145 -1.70 17.03 3.50
CA TYR A 145 -1.08 18.07 2.68
C TYR A 145 -0.14 17.48 1.61
N LEU A 146 0.72 16.52 1.98
CA LEU A 146 1.60 15.85 1.04
C LEU A 146 0.84 14.94 0.06
N GLY A 147 -0.24 14.30 0.49
CA GLY A 147 -1.12 13.52 -0.38
C GLY A 147 -1.84 14.41 -1.42
N LEU A 148 -2.27 15.60 -1.02
CA LEU A 148 -2.98 16.54 -1.89
C LEU A 148 -2.04 17.20 -2.92
N ILE A 149 -0.85 17.65 -2.51
CA ILE A 149 0.05 18.42 -3.39
C ILE A 149 0.76 17.55 -4.42
N LYS A 150 1.03 16.28 -4.11
CA LYS A 150 1.69 15.38 -5.06
C LYS A 150 0.79 14.92 -6.20
N SER A 151 -0.52 15.18 -6.12
CA SER A 151 -1.48 14.77 -7.15
C SER A 151 -1.42 15.59 -8.45
N GLN A 152 -0.68 16.71 -8.50
CA GLN A 152 -0.86 17.70 -9.57
C GLN A 152 0.28 17.87 -10.59
N ASN A 153 1.40 17.16 -10.50
CA ASN A 153 2.61 17.51 -11.29
C ASN A 153 3.21 16.40 -12.17
N LYS A 154 2.40 15.42 -12.56
CA LYS A 154 2.75 14.51 -13.66
C LYS A 154 1.58 14.43 -14.62
N GLU A 155 1.86 14.46 -15.92
CA GLU A 155 0.91 14.02 -16.95
C GLU A 155 0.59 12.55 -16.69
N ASN A 156 -0.39 12.32 -15.82
CA ASN A 156 -0.81 10.98 -15.48
C ASN A 156 -1.76 10.50 -16.58
N ARG A 157 -1.50 9.31 -17.11
CA ARG A 157 -2.39 8.69 -18.08
C ARG A 157 -3.71 8.34 -17.39
N HIS A 158 -4.81 8.64 -18.07
CA HIS A 158 -6.16 8.38 -17.58
C HIS A 158 -6.48 6.89 -17.67
N ALA A 159 -6.51 6.22 -16.52
CA ALA A 159 -6.72 4.78 -16.41
C ALA A 159 -8.11 4.45 -15.88
N ILE A 160 -8.65 3.31 -16.32
CA ILE A 160 -9.84 2.68 -15.74
C ILE A 160 -9.56 1.20 -15.47
N ILE A 161 -10.24 0.61 -14.49
CA ILE A 161 -10.08 -0.79 -14.13
C ILE A 161 -11.38 -1.55 -14.44
N PHE A 162 -11.27 -2.67 -15.14
CA PHE A 162 -12.32 -3.66 -15.32
C PHE A 162 -12.03 -4.87 -14.43
N GLY A 163 -12.92 -5.15 -13.47
CA GLY A 163 -12.69 -6.09 -12.37
C GLY A 163 -12.37 -5.36 -11.07
N GLY A 164 -13.32 -5.35 -10.13
CA GLY A 164 -13.27 -4.60 -8.87
C GLY A 164 -13.19 -5.45 -7.61
N GLU A 165 -13.04 -6.78 -7.76
CA GLU A 165 -12.84 -7.71 -6.65
C GLU A 165 -11.39 -7.65 -6.11
N SER A 166 -10.86 -8.78 -5.63
CA SER A 166 -9.61 -8.83 -4.87
C SER A 166 -8.40 -8.38 -5.70
N GLU A 167 -8.32 -8.77 -6.96
CA GLU A 167 -7.20 -8.45 -7.84
C GLU A 167 -7.24 -6.98 -8.29
N GLY A 168 -8.44 -6.49 -8.60
CA GLY A 168 -8.67 -5.08 -8.93
C GLY A 168 -8.36 -4.14 -7.77
N GLU A 169 -8.76 -4.49 -6.55
CA GLU A 169 -8.45 -3.73 -5.34
C GLU A 169 -6.94 -3.68 -5.07
N GLN A 170 -6.26 -4.82 -5.22
CA GLN A 170 -4.81 -4.90 -5.00
C GLN A 170 -4.03 -4.08 -6.02
N ILE A 171 -4.39 -4.18 -7.30
CA ILE A 171 -3.79 -3.38 -8.38
C ILE A 171 -4.05 -1.89 -8.14
N LEU A 172 -5.28 -1.50 -7.79
CA LEU A 172 -5.60 -0.11 -7.47
C LEU A 172 -4.75 0.40 -6.31
N ARG A 173 -4.64 -0.39 -5.24
CA ARG A 173 -3.85 -0.03 -4.07
C ARG A 173 -2.37 0.16 -4.42
N ASP A 174 -1.81 -0.69 -5.27
CA ASP A 174 -0.44 -0.53 -5.74
C ASP A 174 -0.27 0.75 -6.60
N ILE A 175 -1.18 1.01 -7.55
CA ILE A 175 -1.17 2.24 -8.36
C ILE A 175 -1.18 3.48 -7.48
N LEU A 176 -2.03 3.52 -6.46
CA LEU A 176 -2.17 4.65 -5.53
C LEU A 176 -0.96 4.79 -4.58
N THR A 177 -0.27 3.69 -4.29
CA THR A 177 0.90 3.70 -3.38
C THR A 177 2.20 4.04 -4.11
N ASN A 178 2.27 3.73 -5.41
CA ASN A 178 3.46 3.81 -6.22
C ASN A 178 3.38 4.89 -7.31
N ASP A 179 3.81 6.12 -6.96
CA ASP A 179 3.91 7.28 -7.87
C ASP A 179 4.73 7.06 -9.17
N ASN A 180 5.39 5.91 -9.36
CA ASN A 180 6.19 5.63 -10.55
C ASN A 180 5.34 5.22 -11.76
N TRP A 181 4.10 4.76 -11.53
CA TRP A 181 3.24 4.29 -12.60
C TRP A 181 2.69 5.41 -13.48
N ASN A 182 2.64 6.65 -12.98
CA ASN A 182 2.10 7.83 -13.66
C ASN A 182 0.68 7.57 -14.21
N LEU A 183 -0.16 6.92 -13.41
CA LEU A 183 -1.55 6.61 -13.73
C LEU A 183 -2.47 7.31 -12.75
N THR A 184 -3.63 7.75 -13.23
CA THR A 184 -4.74 8.18 -12.38
C THR A 184 -5.93 7.31 -12.72
N VAL A 185 -6.47 6.59 -11.74
CA VAL A 185 -7.61 5.71 -11.95
C VAL A 185 -8.90 6.51 -11.70
N HIS A 186 -9.70 6.65 -12.74
CA HIS A 186 -10.92 7.47 -12.70
C HIS A 186 -12.19 6.67 -12.42
N GLY A 187 -12.14 5.36 -12.57
CA GLY A 187 -13.25 4.50 -12.20
C GLY A 187 -12.97 3.02 -12.34
N ILE A 188 -13.85 2.26 -11.70
CA ILE A 188 -13.83 0.80 -11.66
C ILE A 188 -15.16 0.31 -12.22
N PHE A 189 -15.09 -0.75 -13.00
CA PHE A 189 -16.24 -1.37 -13.64
C PHE A 189 -16.25 -2.87 -13.36
N ASP A 190 -17.32 -3.36 -12.75
CA ASP A 190 -17.52 -4.78 -12.46
C ASP A 190 -18.99 -5.05 -12.17
N ASP A 191 -19.62 -5.93 -12.95
CA ASP A 191 -21.04 -6.29 -12.78
C ASP A 191 -21.32 -6.98 -11.42
N ARG A 192 -20.27 -7.51 -10.77
CA ARG A 192 -20.37 -8.23 -9.49
C ARG A 192 -20.25 -7.31 -8.27
N VAL A 193 -19.79 -6.08 -8.48
CA VAL A 193 -19.57 -5.10 -7.40
C VAL A 193 -20.67 -4.04 -7.45
N MET A 194 -21.24 -3.73 -6.28
CA MET A 194 -22.33 -2.76 -6.20
C MET A 194 -21.89 -1.37 -6.73
N PRO A 195 -22.60 -0.81 -7.73
CA PRO A 195 -22.32 0.54 -8.21
C PRO A 195 -22.44 1.58 -7.09
N GLY A 196 -21.54 2.57 -7.11
CA GLY A 196 -21.47 3.63 -6.11
C GLY A 196 -20.50 3.37 -4.95
N LEU A 197 -20.04 2.13 -4.76
CA LEU A 197 -19.00 1.79 -3.78
C LEU A 197 -17.69 2.54 -4.10
N LEU A 198 -16.95 2.91 -3.06
CA LEU A 198 -15.62 3.52 -3.17
C LEU A 198 -14.55 2.50 -2.77
N LEU A 199 -13.66 2.17 -3.71
CA LEU A 199 -12.45 1.39 -3.45
C LEU A 199 -11.28 2.37 -3.44
N HIS A 200 -10.64 2.55 -2.27
CA HIS A 200 -9.53 3.52 -2.08
C HIS A 200 -9.81 4.94 -2.60
N GLY A 201 -11.07 5.38 -2.53
CA GLY A 201 -11.51 6.70 -3.01
C GLY A 201 -11.88 6.76 -4.50
N VAL A 202 -11.74 5.67 -5.25
CA VAL A 202 -12.20 5.55 -6.65
C VAL A 202 -13.57 4.87 -6.67
N ARG A 203 -14.50 5.41 -7.45
CA ARG A 203 -15.89 4.93 -7.52
C ARG A 203 -16.03 3.75 -8.48
N VAL A 204 -16.79 2.74 -8.05
CA VAL A 204 -17.36 1.72 -8.93
C VAL A 204 -18.52 2.35 -9.68
N MET A 205 -18.35 2.57 -10.98
CA MET A 205 -19.28 3.35 -11.80
C MET A 205 -20.39 2.51 -12.43
N GLY A 206 -20.24 1.19 -12.42
CA GLY A 206 -21.21 0.27 -13.02
C GLY A 206 -20.52 -0.99 -13.50
N GLY A 207 -21.16 -1.63 -14.45
CA GLY A 207 -20.75 -2.86 -15.08
C GLY A 207 -20.01 -2.68 -16.39
N LYS A 208 -20.01 -3.74 -17.20
CA LYS A 208 -19.40 -3.74 -18.53
C LYS A 208 -20.02 -2.70 -19.47
N ASP A 209 -21.34 -2.54 -19.45
CA ASP A 209 -22.03 -1.67 -20.40
C ASP A 209 -21.77 -0.18 -20.08
N GLU A 210 -21.75 0.18 -18.79
CA GLU A 210 -21.36 1.52 -18.35
C GLU A 210 -19.88 1.82 -18.66
N MET A 211 -19.00 0.82 -18.59
CA MET A 211 -17.60 0.98 -19.01
C MET A 211 -17.51 1.38 -20.48
N ILE A 212 -18.25 0.69 -21.35
CA ILE A 212 -18.26 0.97 -22.78
C ILE A 212 -18.78 2.38 -23.05
N GLU A 213 -19.83 2.81 -22.36
CA GLU A 213 -20.37 4.17 -22.50
C GLU A 213 -19.40 5.24 -21.97
N TYR A 214 -18.71 4.95 -20.87
CA TYR A 214 -17.70 5.83 -20.30
C TYR A 214 -16.51 6.03 -21.24
N ILE A 215 -16.03 4.97 -21.91
CA ILE A 215 -14.91 5.05 -22.86
C ILE A 215 -15.28 5.93 -24.08
N LYS A 216 -16.55 5.95 -24.50
CA LYS A 216 -17.02 6.81 -25.61
C LYS A 216 -17.00 8.29 -25.24
N THR A 217 -17.35 8.61 -24.00
CA THR A 217 -17.63 9.99 -23.55
C THR A 217 -16.45 10.65 -22.85
N CYS A 218 -15.59 9.87 -22.18
CA CYS A 218 -14.43 10.37 -21.44
C CYS A 218 -13.12 10.01 -22.14
N PRO A 219 -12.04 10.82 -22.00
CA PRO A 219 -10.70 10.44 -22.43
C PRO A 219 -10.19 9.28 -21.56
N VAL A 220 -9.81 8.17 -22.18
CA VAL A 220 -9.23 7.00 -21.51
C VAL A 220 -7.97 6.62 -22.28
N ASP A 221 -6.84 6.63 -21.59
CA ASP A 221 -5.54 6.28 -22.15
C ASP A 221 -5.21 4.80 -21.92
N GLN A 222 -5.68 4.23 -20.80
CA GLN A 222 -5.39 2.85 -20.43
C GLN A 222 -6.60 2.14 -19.80
N LEU A 223 -6.87 0.93 -20.27
CA LEU A 223 -7.84 0.00 -19.69
C LEU A 223 -7.06 -1.15 -19.03
N ILE A 224 -7.26 -1.33 -17.73
CA ILE A 224 -6.65 -2.39 -16.94
C ILE A 224 -7.70 -3.47 -16.68
N VAL A 225 -7.52 -4.65 -17.25
CA VAL A 225 -8.37 -5.81 -17.00
C VAL A 225 -7.80 -6.60 -15.83
N ALA A 226 -8.36 -6.38 -14.66
CA ALA A 226 -8.05 -7.06 -13.41
C ALA A 226 -9.07 -8.18 -13.12
N PHE A 227 -9.46 -8.92 -14.17
CA PHE A 227 -10.44 -10.00 -14.11
C PHE A 227 -9.84 -11.29 -14.72
N PRO A 228 -8.91 -11.96 -14.03
CA PRO A 228 -8.11 -13.06 -14.58
C PRO A 228 -8.96 -14.28 -15.02
N GLN A 229 -10.08 -14.50 -14.34
CA GLN A 229 -11.02 -15.60 -14.60
C GLN A 229 -12.14 -15.22 -15.58
N TYR A 230 -12.07 -14.03 -16.20
CA TYR A 230 -13.08 -13.61 -17.18
C TYR A 230 -13.07 -14.55 -18.40
N PRO A 231 -14.24 -14.96 -18.93
CA PRO A 231 -14.28 -15.82 -20.10
C PRO A 231 -13.54 -15.19 -21.29
N LYS A 232 -12.54 -15.90 -21.85
CA LYS A 232 -11.69 -15.37 -22.93
C LYS A 232 -12.48 -14.89 -24.16
N LYS A 233 -13.59 -15.57 -24.48
CA LYS A 233 -14.48 -15.19 -25.58
C LYS A 233 -15.11 -13.82 -25.33
N ASP A 234 -15.58 -13.58 -24.11
CA ASP A 234 -16.22 -12.33 -23.72
C ASP A 234 -15.17 -11.21 -23.55
N LEU A 235 -13.98 -11.56 -23.05
CA LEU A 235 -12.85 -10.65 -22.98
C LEU A 235 -12.49 -10.13 -24.37
N LYS A 236 -12.36 -11.02 -25.36
CA LYS A 236 -12.11 -10.66 -26.76
C LYS A 236 -13.16 -9.70 -27.29
N GLU A 237 -14.43 -9.98 -27.06
CA GLU A 237 -15.53 -9.11 -27.49
C GLU A 237 -15.41 -7.70 -26.88
N ILE A 238 -15.07 -7.60 -25.59
CA ILE A 238 -14.82 -6.32 -24.91
C ILE A 238 -13.66 -5.58 -25.57
N ILE A 239 -12.53 -6.25 -25.80
CA ILE A 239 -11.34 -5.64 -26.40
C ILE A 239 -11.64 -5.11 -27.80
N ASP A 240 -12.31 -5.92 -28.63
CA ASP A 240 -12.68 -5.54 -29.99
C ASP A 240 -13.63 -4.33 -29.98
N LYS A 241 -14.60 -4.30 -29.05
CA LYS A 241 -15.48 -3.13 -28.84
C LYS A 241 -14.70 -1.89 -28.42
N VAL A 242 -13.81 -2.01 -27.43
CA VAL A 242 -13.00 -0.89 -26.93
C VAL A 242 -12.10 -0.34 -28.03
N LYS A 243 -11.41 -1.20 -28.79
CA LYS A 243 -10.56 -0.78 -29.92
C LYS A 243 -11.37 -0.14 -31.05
N THR A 244 -12.60 -0.59 -31.28
CA THR A 244 -13.51 0.01 -32.27
C THR A 244 -13.93 1.43 -31.84
N ILE A 245 -14.20 1.64 -30.56
CA ILE A 245 -14.61 2.95 -30.01
C ILE A 245 -13.43 3.93 -29.98
N ARG A 246 -12.28 3.46 -29.50
CA ARG A 246 -11.06 4.26 -29.40
C ARG A 246 -9.83 3.37 -29.60
N ALA A 247 -9.26 3.44 -30.80
CA ALA A 247 -8.11 2.62 -31.19
C ALA A 247 -6.84 2.85 -30.33
N ASN A 248 -6.71 4.02 -29.72
CA ASN A 248 -5.52 4.41 -28.96
C ASN A 248 -5.55 4.04 -27.47
N VAL A 249 -6.58 3.32 -27.00
CA VAL A 249 -6.62 2.83 -25.62
C VAL A 249 -5.60 1.69 -25.47
N ASP A 250 -4.65 1.87 -24.56
CA ASP A 250 -3.70 0.83 -24.17
C ASP A 250 -4.42 -0.18 -23.26
N ILE A 251 -4.54 -1.43 -23.69
CA ILE A 251 -5.24 -2.46 -22.92
C ILE A 251 -4.21 -3.38 -22.29
N LYS A 252 -4.25 -3.43 -20.95
CA LYS A 252 -3.41 -4.33 -20.17
C LYS A 252 -4.25 -5.31 -19.37
N VAL A 253 -3.74 -6.53 -19.20
CA VAL A 253 -4.47 -7.64 -18.58
C VAL A 253 -3.62 -8.25 -17.47
N LEU A 254 -4.29 -8.61 -16.37
CA LEU A 254 -3.72 -9.49 -15.35
C LEU A 254 -3.83 -10.94 -15.82
N PRO A 255 -2.71 -11.67 -15.99
CA PRO A 255 -2.75 -13.05 -16.47
C PRO A 255 -3.51 -14.01 -15.55
N SER A 256 -4.22 -14.98 -16.13
CA SER A 256 -5.08 -15.93 -15.40
C SER A 256 -4.36 -16.82 -14.38
N PHE A 257 -3.06 -17.06 -14.53
CA PHE A 257 -2.33 -17.89 -13.57
C PHE A 257 -2.14 -17.20 -12.21
N HIS A 258 -2.26 -15.87 -12.14
CA HIS A 258 -2.10 -15.14 -10.88
C HIS A 258 -3.23 -15.40 -9.88
N SER A 259 -4.44 -15.77 -10.35
CA SER A 259 -5.52 -16.20 -9.45
C SER A 259 -5.31 -17.57 -8.82
N LEU A 260 -4.26 -18.31 -9.23
CA LEU A 260 -3.91 -19.63 -8.68
C LEU A 260 -2.83 -19.55 -7.59
N THR A 261 -2.32 -18.34 -7.30
CA THR A 261 -1.26 -18.13 -6.30
C THR A 261 -1.75 -17.23 -5.17
N ASP A 262 -1.49 -17.59 -3.92
CA ASP A 262 -1.77 -16.74 -2.74
C ASP A 262 -0.85 -15.50 -2.62
N ASN A 263 -0.07 -15.21 -3.68
CA ASN A 263 0.86 -14.09 -3.67
C ASN A 263 0.13 -12.76 -3.93
N PRO A 264 0.49 -11.67 -3.23
CA PRO A 264 -0.06 -10.35 -3.51
C PRO A 264 0.16 -9.94 -4.96
N VAL A 265 -0.89 -9.43 -5.61
CA VAL A 265 -0.83 -8.97 -6.99
C VAL A 265 -0.58 -7.46 -7.02
N GLY A 266 0.43 -7.05 -7.80
CA GLY A 266 0.78 -5.63 -8.04
C GLY A 266 0.68 -5.25 -9.52
N PHE A 267 0.72 -3.95 -9.83
CA PHE A 267 0.58 -3.48 -11.22
C PHE A 267 1.75 -3.91 -12.12
N GLU A 268 2.90 -4.27 -11.55
CA GLU A 268 4.03 -4.84 -12.28
C GLU A 268 3.72 -6.19 -12.96
N HIS A 269 2.68 -6.89 -12.51
CA HIS A 269 2.21 -8.15 -13.11
C HIS A 269 1.22 -7.93 -14.25
N VAL A 270 0.72 -6.69 -14.40
CA VAL A 270 -0.22 -6.31 -15.46
C VAL A 270 0.58 -6.07 -16.75
N ARG A 271 0.31 -6.87 -17.77
CA ARG A 271 1.05 -6.85 -19.05
C ARG A 271 0.16 -6.46 -20.22
N GLU A 272 0.80 -6.11 -21.33
CA GLU A 272 0.08 -5.97 -22.60
C GLU A 272 -0.63 -7.26 -22.96
N ILE A 273 -1.77 -7.10 -23.62
CA ILE A 273 -2.56 -8.23 -24.06
C ILE A 273 -1.81 -9.03 -25.12
N SER A 274 -1.73 -10.34 -24.91
CA SER A 274 -1.09 -11.25 -25.84
C SER A 274 -2.11 -12.01 -26.67
N ILE A 275 -1.63 -12.64 -27.74
CA ILE A 275 -2.47 -13.44 -28.64
C ILE A 275 -3.12 -14.59 -27.87
N GLU A 276 -2.45 -15.16 -26.87
CA GLU A 276 -2.93 -16.30 -26.05
C GLU A 276 -4.08 -15.93 -25.09
N ASP A 277 -4.19 -14.64 -24.72
CA ASP A 277 -5.30 -14.13 -23.91
C ASP A 277 -6.60 -14.10 -24.72
N VAL A 278 -6.47 -14.02 -26.06
CA VAL A 278 -7.57 -13.83 -27.02
C VAL A 278 -7.85 -15.09 -27.84
N LEU A 279 -6.81 -15.87 -28.17
CA LEU A 279 -6.90 -17.16 -28.84
C LEU A 279 -7.08 -18.25 -27.78
N GLY A 280 -8.35 -18.62 -27.58
CA GLY A 280 -8.72 -19.74 -26.75
C GLY A 280 -8.15 -21.05 -27.31
N ARG A 281 -7.18 -21.64 -26.61
CA ARG A 281 -7.39 -23.03 -26.23
C ARG A 281 -8.22 -22.99 -24.96
N GLU A 282 -9.29 -23.79 -24.92
CA GLU A 282 -9.97 -24.04 -23.66
C GLU A 282 -8.90 -24.48 -22.64
N PRO A 283 -8.87 -23.88 -21.43
CA PRO A 283 -8.11 -24.47 -20.36
C PRO A 283 -8.65 -25.90 -20.23
N VAL A 284 -7.82 -26.90 -20.53
CA VAL A 284 -8.17 -28.27 -20.21
C VAL A 284 -8.37 -28.27 -18.71
N THR A 285 -9.60 -28.46 -18.25
CA THR A 285 -9.89 -28.67 -16.84
C THR A 285 -9.18 -29.96 -16.45
N ILE A 286 -8.01 -29.81 -15.84
CA ILE A 286 -7.19 -30.93 -15.39
C ILE A 286 -7.89 -31.49 -14.16
N ASP A 287 -8.60 -32.60 -14.33
CA ASP A 287 -9.14 -33.36 -13.21
C ASP A 287 -7.98 -34.07 -12.51
N PHE A 288 -7.41 -33.39 -11.52
CA PHE A 288 -6.32 -33.90 -10.70
C PHE A 288 -6.69 -35.20 -9.97
N GLN A 289 -7.97 -35.41 -9.67
CA GLN A 289 -8.43 -36.63 -9.01
C GLN A 289 -8.37 -37.81 -9.98
N SER A 290 -8.88 -37.64 -11.20
CA SER A 290 -8.76 -38.65 -12.27
C SER A 290 -7.29 -38.98 -12.60
N ILE A 291 -6.40 -37.99 -12.61
CA ILE A 291 -4.97 -38.22 -12.85
C ILE A 291 -4.33 -39.01 -11.71
N LYS A 292 -4.63 -38.65 -10.45
CA LYS A 292 -4.12 -39.36 -9.28
C LYS A 292 -4.61 -40.80 -9.25
N ASP A 293 -5.87 -41.05 -9.57
CA ASP A 293 -6.47 -42.39 -9.62
C ASP A 293 -5.89 -43.24 -10.76
N SER A 294 -5.45 -42.59 -11.85
CA SER A 294 -4.80 -43.25 -12.98
C SER A 294 -3.33 -43.61 -12.72
N ILE A 295 -2.71 -43.06 -11.68
CA ILE A 295 -1.28 -43.23 -11.36
C ILE A 295 -1.08 -44.06 -10.09
N THR A 296 -1.88 -43.84 -9.06
CA THR A 296 -1.75 -44.51 -7.75
C THR A 296 -1.88 -46.02 -7.91
N ASP A 297 -0.93 -46.78 -7.35
CA ASP A 297 -0.89 -48.24 -7.43
C ASP A 297 -0.92 -48.83 -8.86
N LYS A 298 -0.55 -48.04 -9.88
CA LYS A 298 -0.41 -48.51 -11.27
C LYS A 298 1.06 -48.64 -11.69
N THR A 299 1.30 -49.39 -12.77
CA THR A 299 2.59 -49.42 -13.46
C THR A 299 2.63 -48.29 -14.48
N VAL A 300 3.56 -47.36 -14.32
CA VAL A 300 3.71 -46.16 -15.15
C VAL A 300 5.07 -46.17 -15.83
N LEU A 301 5.08 -46.02 -17.15
CA LEU A 301 6.29 -45.88 -17.97
C LEU A 301 6.40 -44.45 -18.48
N VAL A 302 7.51 -43.78 -18.16
CA VAL A 302 7.86 -42.47 -18.71
C VAL A 302 8.93 -42.67 -19.79
N THR A 303 8.61 -42.34 -21.03
CA THR A 303 9.57 -42.34 -22.14
C THR A 303 10.31 -41.01 -22.22
N GLY A 304 11.60 -41.02 -22.57
CA GLY A 304 12.45 -39.83 -22.56
C GLY A 304 12.83 -39.34 -21.15
N GLY A 305 12.96 -40.27 -20.19
CA GLY A 305 13.09 -39.96 -18.77
C GLY A 305 14.31 -39.13 -18.36
N GLY A 306 15.37 -39.09 -19.18
CA GLY A 306 16.56 -38.26 -18.95
C GLY A 306 16.45 -36.82 -19.45
N GLY A 307 15.40 -36.48 -20.19
CA GLY A 307 15.13 -35.11 -20.63
C GLY A 307 14.69 -34.18 -19.50
N SER A 308 14.77 -32.86 -19.72
CA SER A 308 14.31 -31.86 -18.75
C SER A 308 12.82 -32.02 -18.39
N ILE A 309 11.98 -32.35 -19.38
CA ILE A 309 10.55 -32.59 -19.17
C ILE A 309 10.31 -33.99 -18.58
N GLY A 310 10.97 -35.02 -19.11
CA GLY A 310 10.82 -36.39 -18.64
C GLY A 310 11.21 -36.57 -17.17
N SER A 311 12.30 -35.93 -16.74
CA SER A 311 12.77 -35.98 -15.35
C SER A 311 11.81 -35.30 -14.36
N GLU A 312 11.10 -34.26 -14.79
CA GLU A 312 10.07 -33.60 -13.99
C GLU A 312 8.80 -34.46 -13.92
N LEU A 313 8.39 -35.10 -15.02
CA LEU A 313 7.29 -36.06 -15.04
C LEU A 313 7.55 -37.27 -14.13
N VAL A 314 8.77 -37.80 -14.12
CA VAL A 314 9.17 -38.89 -13.20
C VAL A 314 8.99 -38.45 -11.74
N ARG A 315 9.39 -37.23 -11.36
CA ARG A 315 9.19 -36.72 -9.99
C ARG A 315 7.72 -36.55 -9.64
N GLN A 316 6.93 -36.01 -10.55
CA GLN A 316 5.50 -35.79 -10.33
C GLN A 316 4.75 -37.12 -10.20
N CYS A 317 5.02 -38.09 -11.08
CA CYS A 317 4.46 -39.44 -10.98
C CYS A 317 4.90 -40.13 -9.68
N ALA A 318 6.18 -40.03 -9.28
CA ALA A 318 6.67 -40.64 -8.04
C ALA A 318 5.93 -40.13 -6.78
N ASN A 319 5.59 -38.84 -6.73
CA ASN A 319 4.83 -38.25 -5.62
C ASN A 319 3.39 -38.77 -5.51
N LEU A 320 2.86 -39.36 -6.58
CA LEU A 320 1.51 -39.94 -6.63
C LEU A 320 1.48 -41.45 -6.29
N LYS A 321 2.60 -42.01 -5.81
CA LYS A 321 2.71 -43.40 -5.31
C LYS A 321 2.23 -44.47 -6.30
N PRO A 322 2.86 -44.60 -7.48
CA PRO A 322 2.60 -45.71 -8.40
C PRO A 322 3.11 -47.02 -7.80
N ALA A 323 2.55 -48.15 -8.24
CA ALA A 323 3.05 -49.48 -7.86
C ALA A 323 4.42 -49.76 -8.49
N THR A 324 4.66 -49.25 -9.70
CA THR A 324 5.96 -49.34 -10.37
C THR A 324 6.11 -48.15 -11.30
N LEU A 325 7.24 -47.44 -11.20
CA LEU A 325 7.59 -46.33 -12.09
C LEU A 325 8.84 -46.69 -12.88
N VAL A 326 8.72 -46.74 -14.20
CA VAL A 326 9.82 -47.04 -15.13
C VAL A 326 10.16 -45.78 -15.90
N ALA A 327 11.42 -45.35 -15.85
CA ALA A 327 11.93 -44.28 -16.70
C ALA A 327 12.74 -44.93 -17.83
N LEU A 328 12.28 -44.80 -19.06
CA LEU A 328 12.95 -45.32 -20.26
C LEU A 328 13.53 -44.14 -21.04
N ASP A 329 14.81 -44.22 -21.37
CA ASP A 329 15.53 -43.26 -22.20
C ASP A 329 16.34 -44.02 -23.24
N ILE A 330 16.52 -43.44 -24.43
CA ILE A 330 17.23 -44.05 -25.58
C ILE A 330 18.56 -43.32 -25.79
#